data_AF-A0A7L4NGH9-F1
#
_entry.id   AF-A0A7L4NGH9-F1
#
_cell.length_a   1.000
_cell.length_b   1.000
_cell.length_c   1.000
_cell.angle_alpha   90.00
_cell.angle_beta   90.00
_cell.angle_gamma   90.00
#
_symmetry.space_group_name_H-M   'P 1'
#
loop_
_entity.id
_entity.type
_entity.pdbx_description
1 polymer ?
#
loop_
_entity_poly.entity_id
_entity_poly.type
_entity_poly.pdbx_seq_one_letter_code
_entity_poly.pdbx_strand_id
1 'polypeptide(L)'
;QFKTINKEKKTNIIDSMLRMLEQYSSNLEDLIRERTEELEIEKQKTEKLLSQMLPPSVAEALKTGGTVEPEYFDQVTIYFSDIVGFTTISALSEPIEVVDLLNDLYTLFDAVLGNHDVYKVETIGDAYMVASGLPKRNGNKHAAEIANMSLDILSSVGTFKMRHMPDIPLRIRIGLHTG
;
A
#
# COMPACT_ATOMS: atom_id res chain seq x y z
N GLN A 1 64.36 -15.20 -42.94
CA GLN A 1 63.85 -14.11 -42.08
C GLN A 1 62.32 -13.93 -42.09
N PHE A 2 61.55 -14.53 -43.01
CA PHE A 2 60.08 -14.33 -43.09
C PHE A 2 59.20 -15.14 -42.11
N LYS A 3 59.73 -16.17 -41.43
CA LYS A 3 58.94 -17.00 -40.49
C LYS A 3 58.71 -16.35 -39.12
N THR A 4 59.57 -15.42 -38.70
CA THR A 4 59.51 -14.81 -37.37
C THR A 4 58.47 -13.69 -37.30
N ILE A 5 58.39 -12.86 -38.35
CA ILE A 5 57.47 -11.71 -38.46
C ILE A 5 55.99 -12.16 -38.51
N ASN A 6 55.71 -13.32 -39.12
CA ASN A 6 54.35 -13.85 -39.22
C ASN A 6 53.85 -14.49 -37.91
N LYS A 7 54.78 -14.89 -37.02
CA LYS A 7 54.47 -15.43 -35.70
C LYS A 7 54.09 -14.30 -34.73
N GLU A 8 54.82 -13.19 -34.75
CA GLU A 8 54.52 -11.98 -33.94
C GLU A 8 53.21 -11.27 -34.35
N LYS A 9 52.87 -11.24 -35.65
CA LYS A 9 51.58 -10.71 -36.11
C LYS A 9 50.39 -11.59 -35.66
N LYS A 10 50.54 -12.91 -35.64
CA LYS A 10 49.51 -13.82 -35.13
C LYS A 10 49.29 -13.67 -33.63
N THR A 11 50.36 -13.51 -32.84
CA THR A 11 50.25 -13.29 -31.39
C THR A 11 49.54 -11.97 -31.08
N ASN A 12 49.85 -10.88 -31.81
CA ASN A 12 49.16 -9.59 -31.63
C ASN A 12 47.66 -9.61 -31.96
N ILE A 13 47.24 -10.37 -32.98
CA ILE A 13 45.81 -10.49 -33.34
C ILE A 13 45.06 -11.28 -32.27
N ILE A 14 45.66 -12.35 -31.75
CA ILE A 14 45.07 -13.16 -30.68
C ILE A 14 44.94 -12.31 -29.40
N ASP A 15 45.98 -11.58 -29.00
CA ASP A 15 45.91 -10.67 -27.85
C ASP A 15 44.87 -9.57 -28.03
N SER A 16 44.71 -9.04 -29.24
CA SER A 16 43.66 -8.07 -29.57
C SER A 16 42.26 -8.67 -29.41
N MET A 17 42.03 -9.90 -29.87
CA MET A 17 40.75 -10.60 -29.69
C MET A 17 40.50 -10.94 -28.21
N LEU A 18 41.54 -11.28 -27.47
CA LEU A 18 41.46 -11.62 -26.04
C LEU A 18 41.08 -10.39 -25.21
N ARG A 19 41.72 -9.24 -25.45
CA ARG A 19 41.35 -7.96 -24.84
C ARG A 19 39.93 -7.53 -25.21
N MET A 20 39.52 -7.75 -26.46
CA MET A 20 38.16 -7.44 -26.91
C MET A 20 37.14 -8.30 -26.16
N LEU A 21 37.38 -9.61 -26.01
CA LEU A 21 36.53 -10.51 -25.24
C LEU A 21 36.48 -10.15 -23.75
N GLU A 22 37.60 -9.81 -23.14
CA GLU A 22 37.67 -9.33 -21.75
C GLU A 22 36.83 -8.06 -21.57
N GLN A 23 36.96 -7.11 -22.49
CA GLN A 23 36.20 -5.86 -22.44
C GLN A 23 34.70 -6.08 -22.67
N TYR A 24 34.31 -6.99 -23.57
CA TYR A 24 32.91 -7.39 -23.72
C TYR A 24 32.37 -8.07 -22.45
N SER A 25 33.15 -8.94 -21.80
CA SER A 25 32.77 -9.61 -20.56
C SER A 25 32.56 -8.59 -19.43
N SER A 26 33.51 -7.66 -19.23
CA SER A 26 33.42 -6.61 -18.23
C SER A 26 32.20 -5.72 -18.46
N ASN A 27 31.98 -5.26 -19.70
CA ASN A 27 30.83 -4.43 -20.03
C ASN A 27 29.50 -5.18 -19.80
N LEU A 28 29.46 -6.48 -20.09
CA LEU A 28 28.27 -7.30 -19.87
C LEU A 28 28.02 -7.52 -18.38
N GLU A 29 29.06 -7.72 -17.56
CA GLU A 29 28.94 -7.80 -16.10
C GLU A 29 28.41 -6.49 -15.51
N ASP A 30 28.94 -5.35 -15.95
CA ASP A 30 28.46 -4.04 -15.51
C ASP A 30 27.00 -3.81 -15.92
N LEU A 31 26.63 -4.17 -17.15
CA LEU A 31 25.25 -4.07 -17.62
C LEU A 31 24.32 -5.02 -16.85
N ILE A 32 24.73 -6.26 -16.59
CA ILE A 32 23.95 -7.20 -15.78
C ILE A 32 23.75 -6.65 -14.37
N ARG A 33 24.80 -6.09 -13.76
CA ARG A 33 24.72 -5.47 -12.43
C ARG A 33 23.71 -4.34 -12.41
N GLU A 34 23.82 -3.38 -13.34
CA GLU A 34 22.90 -2.25 -13.47
C GLU A 34 21.45 -2.72 -13.65
N ARG A 35 21.21 -3.67 -14.57
CA ARG A 35 19.87 -4.21 -14.81
C ARG A 35 19.31 -4.98 -13.63
N THR A 36 20.16 -5.66 -12.86
CA THR A 36 19.75 -6.37 -11.65
C THR A 36 19.37 -5.39 -10.54
N GLU A 37 20.10 -4.29 -10.40
CA GLU A 37 19.78 -3.21 -9.46
C GLU A 37 18.46 -2.51 -9.82
N GLU A 38 18.25 -2.17 -11.10
CA GLU A 38 16.98 -1.61 -11.58
C GLU A 38 15.80 -2.54 -11.30
N LEU A 39 15.97 -3.84 -11.57
CA LEU A 39 14.94 -4.85 -11.33
C LEU A 39 14.59 -4.96 -9.84
N GLU A 40 15.58 -4.93 -8.96
CA GLU A 40 15.36 -5.02 -7.52
C GLU A 40 14.64 -3.79 -6.97
N ILE A 41 14.99 -2.59 -7.44
CA ILE A 41 14.28 -1.36 -7.10
C ILE A 41 12.81 -1.43 -7.54
N GLU A 42 12.55 -1.86 -8.76
CA GLU A 42 11.20 -1.92 -9.29
C GLU A 42 10.35 -3.02 -8.61
N LYS A 43 10.98 -4.14 -8.28
CA LYS A 43 10.37 -5.20 -7.47
C LYS A 43 9.96 -4.67 -6.10
N GLN A 44 10.83 -3.95 -5.39
CA GLN A 44 10.52 -3.37 -4.08
C GLN A 44 9.35 -2.37 -4.13
N LYS A 45 9.29 -1.52 -5.17
CA LYS A 45 8.14 -0.61 -5.36
C LYS A 45 6.85 -1.38 -5.59
N THR A 46 6.91 -2.42 -6.42
CA THR A 46 5.75 -3.27 -6.73
C THR A 46 5.23 -3.97 -5.48
N GLU A 47 6.14 -4.53 -4.66
CA GLU A 47 5.77 -5.18 -3.39
C GLU A 47 5.16 -4.20 -2.38
N LYS A 48 5.73 -3.00 -2.28
CA LYS A 48 5.18 -1.94 -1.42
C LYS A 48 3.77 -1.57 -1.86
N LEU A 49 3.53 -1.37 -3.14
CA LEU A 49 2.20 -1.02 -3.65
C LEU A 49 1.19 -2.15 -3.40
N LEU A 50 1.58 -3.40 -3.67
CA LEU A 50 0.70 -4.56 -3.47
C LEU A 50 0.28 -4.72 -2.01
N SER A 51 1.21 -4.51 -1.06
CA SER A 51 0.90 -4.57 0.37
C SER A 51 0.04 -3.41 0.89
N GLN A 52 -0.03 -2.30 0.15
CA GLN A 52 -0.94 -1.19 0.45
C GLN A 52 -2.36 -1.46 -0.06
N MET A 53 -2.51 -2.26 -1.11
CA MET A 53 -3.81 -2.58 -1.72
C MET A 53 -4.44 -3.83 -1.13
N LEU A 54 -3.64 -4.83 -0.77
CA LEU A 54 -4.12 -6.15 -0.39
C LEU A 54 -3.51 -6.60 0.94
N PRO A 55 -4.27 -7.38 1.74
CA PRO A 55 -3.71 -7.97 2.94
C PRO A 55 -2.54 -8.92 2.60
N PRO A 56 -1.51 -9.04 3.47
CA PRO A 56 -0.27 -9.73 3.13
C PRO A 56 -0.44 -11.18 2.66
N SER A 57 -1.37 -11.93 3.25
CA SER A 57 -1.66 -13.32 2.84
C SER A 57 -2.16 -13.40 1.39
N VAL A 58 -3.01 -12.46 0.99
CA VAL A 58 -3.57 -12.37 -0.37
C VAL A 58 -2.49 -11.90 -1.35
N ALA A 59 -1.68 -10.91 -0.96
CA ALA A 59 -0.57 -10.42 -1.77
C ALA A 59 0.43 -11.54 -2.10
N GLU A 60 0.84 -12.36 -1.11
CA GLU A 60 1.78 -13.46 -1.32
C GLU A 60 1.19 -14.60 -2.19
N ALA A 61 -0.09 -14.91 -2.03
CA ALA A 61 -0.77 -15.89 -2.89
C ALA A 61 -0.77 -15.43 -4.36
N LEU A 62 -1.05 -14.16 -4.61
CA LEU A 62 -1.04 -13.60 -5.97
C LEU A 62 0.37 -13.53 -6.56
N LYS A 63 1.39 -13.17 -5.77
CA LYS A 63 2.80 -13.17 -6.21
C LYS A 63 3.26 -14.54 -6.70
N THR A 64 2.77 -15.60 -6.09
CA THR A 64 3.15 -16.99 -6.44
C THR A 64 2.28 -17.57 -7.57
N GLY A 65 1.36 -16.78 -8.15
CA GLY A 65 0.44 -17.22 -9.20
C GLY A 65 -0.68 -18.13 -8.69
N GLY A 66 -0.91 -18.16 -7.37
CA GLY A 66 -1.98 -18.94 -6.74
C GLY A 66 -3.35 -18.29 -6.89
N THR A 67 -4.40 -19.08 -6.64
CA THR A 67 -5.77 -18.57 -6.48
C THR A 67 -6.02 -18.17 -5.03
N VAL A 68 -6.82 -17.13 -4.84
CA VAL A 68 -7.26 -16.67 -3.51
C VAL A 68 -8.66 -17.25 -3.29
N GLU A 69 -8.74 -18.31 -2.50
CA GLU A 69 -10.02 -18.92 -2.15
C GLU A 69 -10.76 -18.06 -1.12
N PRO A 70 -12.10 -17.97 -1.20
CA PRO A 70 -12.89 -17.29 -0.17
C PRO A 70 -12.70 -17.94 1.21
N GLU A 71 -12.40 -17.13 2.22
CA GLU A 71 -12.27 -17.59 3.61
C GLU A 71 -13.47 -17.12 4.46
N TYR A 72 -13.98 -18.02 5.29
CA TYR A 72 -15.01 -17.72 6.28
C TYR A 72 -14.38 -17.43 7.64
N PHE A 73 -14.79 -16.35 8.32
CA PHE A 73 -14.29 -15.94 9.64
C PHE A 73 -15.44 -15.90 10.66
N ASP A 74 -15.32 -16.67 11.76
CA ASP A 74 -16.36 -16.81 12.80
C ASP A 74 -16.34 -15.72 13.88
N GLN A 75 -15.26 -14.93 13.93
CA GLN A 75 -14.95 -14.01 15.02
C GLN A 75 -14.46 -12.70 14.43
N VAL A 76 -15.39 -11.91 13.91
CA VAL A 76 -15.12 -10.60 13.32
C VAL A 76 -15.98 -9.55 13.98
N THR A 77 -15.43 -8.36 14.16
CA THR A 77 -16.23 -7.16 14.40
C THR A 77 -16.02 -6.19 13.26
N ILE A 78 -17.12 -5.73 12.68
CA ILE A 78 -17.14 -4.69 11.66
C ILE A 78 -17.55 -3.35 12.27
N TYR A 79 -16.89 -2.31 11.81
CA TYR A 79 -17.17 -0.90 12.02
C TYR A 79 -17.65 -0.30 10.71
N PHE A 80 -18.70 0.51 10.78
CA PHE A 80 -19.10 1.38 9.69
C PHE A 80 -19.44 2.76 10.23
N SER A 81 -19.06 3.80 9.51
CA SER A 81 -19.48 5.17 9.83
C SER A 81 -19.82 5.99 8.61
N ASP A 82 -20.80 6.87 8.73
CA ASP A 82 -21.17 7.89 7.74
C ASP A 82 -21.07 9.30 8.34
N ILE A 83 -20.99 10.31 7.47
CA ILE A 83 -21.04 11.71 7.87
C ILE A 83 -22.51 12.14 7.95
N VAL A 84 -22.93 12.61 9.12
CA VAL A 84 -24.31 13.06 9.32
C VAL A 84 -24.54 14.34 8.51
N GLY A 85 -25.49 14.27 7.58
CA GLY A 85 -25.83 15.41 6.72
C GLY A 85 -24.86 15.63 5.56
N PHE A 86 -24.05 14.61 5.20
CA PHE A 86 -23.09 14.69 4.09
C PHE A 86 -23.71 15.23 2.80
N THR A 87 -24.90 14.75 2.40
CA THR A 87 -25.59 15.22 1.20
C THR A 87 -25.80 16.74 1.19
N THR A 88 -26.13 17.33 2.33
CA THR A 88 -26.32 18.78 2.46
C THR A 88 -24.99 19.52 2.41
N ILE A 89 -23.97 19.01 3.11
CA ILE A 89 -22.62 19.59 3.07
C ILE A 89 -22.10 19.57 1.64
N SER A 90 -22.14 18.42 0.96
CA SER A 90 -21.67 18.27 -0.42
C SER A 90 -22.44 19.11 -1.42
N ALA A 91 -23.72 19.42 -1.16
CA ALA A 91 -24.52 20.26 -2.05
C ALA A 91 -24.23 21.76 -1.88
N LEU A 92 -23.64 22.16 -0.75
CA LEU A 92 -23.31 23.55 -0.41
C LEU A 92 -21.82 23.87 -0.58
N SER A 93 -21.01 22.89 -0.94
CA SER A 93 -19.55 23.01 -1.09
C SER A 93 -19.15 22.82 -2.54
N GLU A 94 -18.04 23.45 -2.94
CA GLU A 94 -17.41 23.19 -4.22
C GLU A 94 -16.84 21.76 -4.25
N PRO A 95 -16.78 21.08 -5.41
CA PRO A 95 -16.28 19.72 -5.50
C PRO A 95 -14.90 19.51 -4.86
N ILE A 96 -14.01 20.49 -5.00
CA ILE A 96 -12.67 20.44 -4.42
C ILE A 96 -12.70 20.50 -2.88
N GLU A 97 -13.63 21.26 -2.30
CA GLU A 97 -13.79 21.39 -0.86
C GLU A 97 -14.33 20.11 -0.22
N VAL A 98 -15.19 19.38 -0.94
CA VAL A 98 -15.67 18.05 -0.53
C VAL A 98 -14.54 17.03 -0.53
N VAL A 99 -13.69 17.05 -1.56
CA VAL A 99 -12.52 16.17 -1.64
C VAL A 99 -11.54 16.46 -0.50
N ASP A 100 -11.24 17.74 -0.25
CA ASP A 100 -10.36 18.15 0.85
C ASP A 100 -10.93 17.74 2.22
N LEU A 101 -12.24 17.89 2.42
CA LEU A 101 -12.92 17.45 3.64
C LEU A 101 -12.75 15.94 3.87
N LEU A 102 -13.05 15.13 2.86
CA LEU A 102 -12.95 13.66 2.96
C LEU A 102 -11.49 13.24 3.18
N ASN A 103 -10.55 13.86 2.47
CA ASN A 103 -9.13 13.54 2.62
C ASN A 103 -8.60 13.87 4.02
N ASP A 104 -8.95 15.04 4.56
CA ASP A 104 -8.55 15.43 5.92
C ASP A 104 -9.17 14.50 6.98
N LEU A 105 -10.45 14.16 6.82
CA LEU A 105 -11.16 13.27 7.74
C LEU A 105 -10.57 11.86 7.71
N TYR A 106 -10.33 11.30 6.52
CA TYR A 106 -9.77 9.96 6.37
C TYR A 106 -8.30 9.90 6.79
N THR A 107 -7.53 10.97 6.60
CA THR A 107 -6.17 11.05 7.16
C THR A 107 -6.19 10.97 8.69
N LEU A 108 -7.14 11.65 9.32
CA LEU A 108 -7.34 11.58 10.77
C LEU A 108 -7.78 10.18 11.22
N PHE A 109 -8.67 9.52 10.49
CA PHE A 109 -9.08 8.14 10.80
C PHE A 109 -7.91 7.16 10.63
N ASP A 110 -7.21 7.22 9.51
CA ASP A 110 -6.07 6.34 9.20
C ASP A 110 -4.96 6.49 10.26
N ALA A 111 -4.76 7.69 10.80
CA ALA A 111 -3.83 7.91 11.92
C ALA A 111 -4.28 7.22 13.22
N VAL A 112 -5.58 7.18 13.50
CA VAL A 112 -6.13 6.43 14.64
C VAL A 112 -5.97 4.93 14.42
N LEU A 113 -6.33 4.43 13.23
CA LEU A 113 -6.25 3.01 12.87
C LEU A 113 -4.86 2.42 13.11
N GLY A 114 -3.80 3.19 12.87
CA GLY A 114 -2.42 2.74 13.06
C GLY A 114 -2.07 2.25 14.48
N ASN A 115 -2.91 2.56 15.48
CA ASN A 115 -2.73 2.14 16.87
C ASN A 115 -3.57 0.91 17.28
N HIS A 116 -4.41 0.39 16.37
CA HIS A 116 -5.36 -0.70 16.65
C HIS A 116 -5.13 -1.89 15.71
N ASP A 117 -5.45 -3.10 16.17
CA ASP A 117 -5.40 -4.31 15.34
C ASP A 117 -6.65 -4.40 14.46
N VAL A 118 -6.64 -3.61 13.38
CA VAL A 118 -7.77 -3.43 12.48
C VAL A 118 -7.33 -3.39 11.01
N TYR A 119 -8.24 -3.78 10.14
CA TYR A 119 -8.08 -3.78 8.69
C TYR A 119 -9.09 -2.84 8.05
N LYS A 120 -8.60 -1.85 7.30
CA LYS A 120 -9.42 -0.93 6.52
C LYS A 120 -10.02 -1.66 5.32
N VAL A 121 -11.34 -1.62 5.21
CA VAL A 121 -12.08 -2.18 4.08
C VAL A 121 -12.30 -1.08 3.04
N GLU A 122 -12.22 -1.41 1.75
CA GLU A 122 -12.52 -0.45 0.69
C GLU A 122 -13.96 0.06 0.82
N THR A 123 -14.14 1.37 0.64
CA THR A 123 -15.43 2.05 0.82
C THR A 123 -15.80 2.89 -0.38
N ILE A 124 -17.09 3.25 -0.47
CA ILE A 124 -17.65 4.08 -1.53
C ILE A 124 -18.36 5.27 -0.88
N GLY A 125 -17.96 6.49 -1.25
CA GLY A 125 -18.58 7.73 -0.77
C GLY A 125 -18.04 8.22 0.57
N ASP A 126 -18.93 8.67 1.45
CA ASP A 126 -18.66 9.16 2.81
C ASP A 126 -18.69 8.06 3.89
N ALA A 127 -18.98 6.82 3.47
CA ALA A 127 -18.92 5.67 4.35
C ALA A 127 -17.46 5.30 4.60
N TYR A 128 -17.12 4.97 5.85
CA TYR A 128 -15.81 4.47 6.26
C TYR A 128 -15.99 3.12 6.98
N MET A 129 -15.30 2.08 6.51
CA MET A 129 -15.50 0.71 6.97
C MET A 129 -14.17 0.09 7.39
N VAL A 130 -14.21 -0.55 8.55
CA VAL A 130 -13.05 -1.18 9.18
C VAL A 130 -13.49 -2.49 9.81
N ALA A 131 -12.62 -3.49 9.84
CA ALA A 131 -12.89 -4.75 10.50
C ALA A 131 -11.71 -5.18 11.38
N SER A 132 -12.00 -5.93 12.44
CA SER A 132 -10.98 -6.62 13.24
C SER A 132 -11.31 -8.11 13.31
N GLY A 133 -10.28 -8.95 13.49
CA GLY A 133 -10.39 -10.41 13.36
C GLY A 133 -10.23 -10.92 11.91
N LEU A 134 -10.01 -10.01 10.96
CA LEU A 134 -9.61 -10.29 9.58
C LEU A 134 -8.56 -9.26 9.11
N PRO A 135 -7.69 -9.60 8.14
CA PRO A 135 -7.51 -10.93 7.54
C PRO A 135 -6.86 -11.94 8.51
N LYS A 136 -6.31 -11.45 9.63
CA LYS A 136 -5.71 -12.28 10.68
C LYS A 136 -6.68 -12.39 11.85
N ARG A 137 -6.98 -13.62 12.25
CA ARG A 137 -7.79 -13.90 13.44
C ARG A 137 -7.04 -13.45 14.69
N ASN A 138 -7.72 -12.73 15.58
CA ASN A 138 -7.15 -12.26 16.85
C ASN A 138 -7.91 -12.78 18.09
N GLY A 139 -8.69 -13.86 17.92
CA GLY A 139 -9.51 -14.45 18.98
C GLY A 139 -10.59 -13.47 19.45
N ASN A 140 -10.89 -13.43 20.74
CA ASN A 140 -11.95 -12.55 21.28
C ASN A 140 -11.58 -11.06 21.36
N LYS A 141 -10.48 -10.62 20.73
CA LYS A 141 -10.02 -9.23 20.79
C LYS A 141 -10.71 -8.31 19.80
N HIS A 142 -11.21 -8.83 18.67
CA HIS A 142 -11.80 -8.04 17.59
C HIS A 142 -12.81 -6.98 18.05
N ALA A 143 -13.70 -7.33 18.98
CA ALA A 143 -14.72 -6.43 19.47
C ALA A 143 -14.13 -5.30 20.32
N ALA A 144 -13.11 -5.60 21.12
CA ALA A 144 -12.43 -4.61 21.94
C ALA A 144 -11.61 -3.64 21.09
N GLU A 145 -10.89 -4.13 20.07
CA GLU A 145 -10.12 -3.32 19.13
C GLU A 145 -11.04 -2.31 18.43
N ILE A 146 -12.16 -2.78 17.86
CA ILE A 146 -13.12 -1.91 17.17
C ILE A 146 -13.79 -0.92 18.12
N ALA A 147 -14.16 -1.35 19.34
CA ALA A 147 -14.77 -0.46 20.32
C ALA A 147 -13.81 0.65 20.77
N ASN A 148 -12.56 0.32 21.06
CA ASN A 148 -11.54 1.30 21.44
C ASN A 148 -11.22 2.26 20.30
N MET A 149 -11.02 1.74 19.08
CA MET A 149 -10.83 2.55 17.88
C MET A 149 -12.00 3.53 17.67
N SER A 150 -13.24 3.09 17.88
CA SER A 150 -14.42 3.93 17.73
C SER A 150 -14.42 5.11 18.70
N LEU A 151 -14.00 4.89 19.95
CA LEU A 151 -13.89 5.93 20.96
C LEU A 151 -12.78 6.94 20.60
N ASP A 152 -11.63 6.47 20.13
CA ASP A 152 -10.53 7.33 19.70
C ASP A 152 -10.90 8.18 18.48
N ILE A 153 -11.63 7.59 17.51
CA ILE A 153 -12.18 8.31 16.36
C ILE A 153 -13.14 9.41 16.84
N LEU A 154 -14.10 9.08 17.72
CA LEU A 154 -15.05 10.08 18.25
C LEU A 154 -14.35 11.22 18.99
N SER A 155 -13.34 10.91 19.80
CA SER A 155 -12.53 11.92 20.49
C SER A 155 -11.80 12.83 19.50
N SER A 156 -11.23 12.25 18.44
CA SER A 156 -10.48 13.00 17.43
C SER A 156 -11.40 13.90 16.59
N VAL A 157 -12.56 13.39 16.17
CA VAL A 157 -13.57 14.15 15.42
C VAL A 157 -14.14 15.31 16.23
N GLY A 158 -14.24 15.19 17.54
CA GLY A 158 -14.71 16.29 18.41
C GLY A 158 -13.88 17.58 18.31
N THR A 159 -12.64 17.50 17.82
CA THR A 159 -11.75 18.65 17.61
C THR A 159 -11.56 19.01 16.14
N PHE A 160 -12.12 18.22 15.22
CA PHE A 160 -12.01 18.42 13.79
C PHE A 160 -12.85 19.62 13.32
N LYS A 161 -12.27 20.44 12.44
CA LYS A 161 -12.95 21.58 11.82
C LYS A 161 -12.88 21.49 10.31
N MET A 162 -14.03 21.64 9.66
CA MET A 162 -14.09 21.69 8.19
C MET A 162 -13.50 23.02 7.72
N ARG A 163 -12.53 22.99 6.80
CA ARG A 163 -11.83 24.21 6.34
C ARG A 163 -12.76 25.24 5.72
N HIS A 164 -13.71 24.78 4.90
CA HIS A 164 -14.66 25.63 4.17
C HIS A 164 -15.90 26.02 5.01
N MET A 165 -16.14 25.34 6.14
CA MET A 165 -17.28 25.59 7.05
C MET A 165 -16.88 25.43 8.52
N PRO A 166 -16.02 26.31 9.07
CA PRO A 166 -15.40 26.13 10.39
C PRO A 166 -16.38 26.24 11.56
N ASP A 167 -17.53 26.88 11.36
CA ASP A 167 -18.57 27.08 12.38
C ASP A 167 -19.55 25.91 12.47
N ILE A 168 -19.53 24.99 11.50
CA ILE A 168 -20.38 23.81 11.49
C ILE A 168 -19.58 22.64 12.07
N PRO A 169 -20.01 22.06 13.21
CA PRO A 169 -19.34 20.89 13.76
C PRO A 169 -19.59 19.68 12.87
N LEU A 170 -18.52 18.97 12.49
CA LEU A 170 -18.63 17.68 11.80
C LEU A 170 -19.21 16.65 12.78
N ARG A 171 -20.23 15.92 12.35
CA ARG A 171 -20.84 14.83 13.11
C ARG A 171 -20.72 13.54 12.32
N ILE A 172 -20.26 12.50 12.99
CA ILE A 172 -20.22 11.15 12.44
C ILE A 172 -21.19 10.27 13.21
N ARG A 173 -21.72 9.25 12.52
CA ARG A 173 -22.52 8.21 13.13
C ARG A 173 -21.76 6.90 12.94
N ILE A 174 -21.66 6.13 14.01
CA ILE A 174 -20.90 4.88 14.04
C ILE A 174 -21.86 3.74 14.32
N GLY A 175 -21.73 2.66 13.57
CA GLY A 175 -22.37 1.39 13.85
C GLY A 175 -21.35 0.26 13.91
N LEU A 176 -21.57 -0.66 14.85
CA LEU A 176 -20.72 -1.81 15.09
C LEU A 176 -21.55 -3.08 15.01
N HIS A 177 -21.00 -4.14 14.44
CA HIS A 177 -21.60 -5.46 14.44
C HIS A 177 -20.54 -6.53 14.63
N THR A 178 -20.86 -7.58 15.38
CA THR A 178 -19.95 -8.70 15.66
C THR A 178 -20.63 -10.00 15.29
N GLY A 179 -19.91 -10.87 14.58
CA GLY A 179 -20.39 -12.18 14.14
C GLY A 179 -19.41 -12.89 13.22
#